data_AF-A0A3M1IH93-F1
#
_entry.id   AF-A0A3M1IH93-F1
#
_cell.length_a   1.000
_cell.length_b   1.000
_cell.length_c   1.000
_cell.angle_alpha   90.00
_cell.angle_beta   90.00
_cell.angle_gamma   90.00
#
_symmetry.space_group_name_H-M   'P 1'
#
loop_
_entity.id
_entity.type
_entity.pdbx_description
1 polymer ?
#
loop_
_entity_poly.entity_id
_entity_poly.type
_entity_poly.pdbx_seq_one_letter_code
_entity_poly.pdbx_strand_id
1 'polypeptide(L)'
;MKKITDPEDLKLLHHLINAYRDLIRERYDYSSIQQRIHIPPEIDESLVNSFREYFLGYVYPTPEKREEIEEAFRSLSHYITSPSKMWRLVGNMASAVFRFGRHFPAALKAGFISLESYIDANRFEHRLLQAAKEKNYQIPLSRDQFESCIVSIPRVEANEFVETVYALFKSLTDEELLIKTLEIMESVVQKMLRYPDIYPAKDIDGIRLGMEIIEQGYKMFRPYPKDVRLTAVKLIRENELDYLDRLYEKYR
;
A
#
# COMPACT_ATOMS: atom_id res chain seq x y z
N MET A 1 -6.92 6.59 13.40
CA MET A 1 -5.94 6.21 14.44
C MET A 1 -5.38 7.47 15.11
N LYS A 2 -5.00 7.40 16.39
CA LYS A 2 -4.41 8.54 17.10
C LYS A 2 -2.99 8.78 16.57
N LYS A 3 -2.59 10.04 16.42
CA LYS A 3 -1.21 10.40 16.05
C LYS A 3 -0.30 10.02 17.23
N ILE A 4 0.83 9.38 16.95
CA ILE A 4 1.87 9.13 17.96
C ILE A 4 2.57 10.47 18.23
N THR A 5 2.60 10.87 19.50
CA THR A 5 3.11 12.19 19.91
C THR A 5 4.28 12.09 20.88
N ASP A 6 4.53 10.92 21.47
CA ASP A 6 5.67 10.71 22.34
C ASP A 6 6.95 10.57 21.49
N PRO A 7 8.01 11.37 21.76
CA PRO A 7 9.23 11.34 20.95
C PRO A 7 9.97 10.01 20.96
N GLU A 8 9.92 9.25 22.06
CA GLU A 8 10.59 7.96 22.15
C GLU A 8 9.80 6.87 21.42
N ASP A 9 8.47 6.90 21.52
CA ASP A 9 7.59 6.05 20.71
C ASP A 9 7.78 6.33 19.20
N LEU A 10 7.98 7.60 18.81
CA LEU A 10 8.20 7.96 17.41
C LEU A 10 9.54 7.41 16.89
N LYS A 11 10.62 7.55 17.67
CA LYS A 11 11.92 6.95 17.34
C LYS A 11 11.83 5.43 17.20
N LEU A 12 11.12 4.77 18.13
CA LEU A 12 10.93 3.33 18.10
C LEU A 12 10.11 2.91 16.86
N LEU A 13 9.04 3.63 16.55
CA LEU A 13 8.26 3.40 15.34
C LEU A 13 9.12 3.54 14.08
N HIS A 14 9.90 4.61 13.95
CA HIS A 14 10.78 4.82 12.80
C HIS A 14 11.80 3.69 12.66
N HIS A 15 12.35 3.22 13.78
CA HIS A 15 13.24 2.06 13.78
C HIS A 15 12.54 0.78 13.31
N LEU A 16 11.32 0.51 13.79
CA LEU A 16 10.51 -0.65 13.36
C LEU A 16 10.13 -0.59 11.87
N ILE A 17 9.82 0.61 11.36
CA ILE A 17 9.56 0.84 9.93
C ILE A 17 10.80 0.47 9.12
N ASN A 18 11.97 0.98 9.51
CA ASN A 18 13.22 0.68 8.81
C ASN A 18 13.59 -0.80 8.88
N ALA A 19 13.42 -1.44 10.04
CA ALA A 19 13.64 -2.88 10.18
C ALA A 19 12.72 -3.69 9.24
N TYR A 20 11.43 -3.33 9.13
CA TYR A 20 10.52 -4.00 8.20
C TYR A 20 10.90 -3.77 6.73
N ARG A 21 11.39 -2.56 6.39
CA ARG A 21 11.89 -2.24 5.04
C ARG A 21 13.10 -3.10 4.69
N ASP A 22 14.01 -3.31 5.62
CA ASP A 22 15.15 -4.22 5.43
C ASP A 22 14.66 -5.66 5.22
N LEU A 23 13.65 -6.10 5.96
CA LEU A 23 13.03 -7.41 5.70
C LEU A 23 12.42 -7.51 4.31
N ILE A 24 11.71 -6.49 3.85
CA ILE A 24 11.17 -6.47 2.48
C ILE A 24 12.32 -6.60 1.47
N ARG A 25 13.46 -5.92 1.68
CA ARG A 25 14.60 -6.04 0.77
C ARG A 25 15.12 -7.47 0.67
N GLU A 26 15.27 -8.14 1.81
CA GLU A 26 15.70 -9.54 1.86
C GLU A 26 14.66 -10.49 1.24
N ARG A 27 13.37 -10.29 1.55
CA ARG A 27 12.28 -11.14 1.04
C ARG A 27 12.12 -11.08 -0.47
N TYR A 28 12.41 -9.92 -1.06
CA TYR A 28 12.31 -9.68 -2.51
C TYR A 28 13.67 -9.80 -3.21
N ASP A 29 14.67 -10.42 -2.57
CA ASP A 29 15.88 -10.83 -3.27
C ASP A 29 15.56 -12.00 -4.21
N TYR A 30 15.81 -11.82 -5.52
CA TYR A 30 15.43 -12.79 -6.55
C TYR A 30 16.07 -14.16 -6.31
N SER A 31 17.36 -14.17 -5.96
CA SER A 31 18.11 -15.42 -5.70
C SER A 31 17.54 -16.17 -4.50
N SER A 32 17.13 -15.45 -3.45
CA SER A 32 16.52 -15.99 -2.24
C SER A 32 15.10 -16.51 -2.47
N ILE A 33 14.34 -15.92 -3.39
CA ILE A 33 13.02 -16.44 -3.81
C ILE A 33 13.23 -17.74 -4.60
N GLN A 34 14.13 -17.74 -5.58
CA GLN A 34 14.36 -18.89 -6.46
C GLN A 34 14.77 -20.18 -5.73
N GLN A 35 15.42 -20.06 -4.57
CA GLN A 35 15.78 -21.20 -3.72
C GLN A 35 14.59 -21.85 -3.01
N ARG A 36 13.47 -21.11 -2.84
CA ARG A 36 12.31 -21.54 -2.06
C ARG A 36 11.06 -21.78 -2.90
N ILE A 37 10.89 -20.98 -3.95
CA ILE A 37 9.69 -20.94 -4.79
C ILE A 37 10.11 -21.05 -6.24
N HIS A 38 9.38 -21.87 -7.00
CA HIS A 38 9.59 -21.96 -8.44
C HIS A 38 9.20 -20.64 -9.11
N ILE A 39 10.17 -19.98 -9.75
CA ILE A 39 9.93 -18.76 -10.54
C ILE A 39 9.69 -19.16 -12.00
N PRO A 40 8.51 -18.87 -12.57
CA PRO A 40 8.23 -19.05 -13.98
C PRO A 40 9.24 -18.29 -14.86
N PRO A 41 9.63 -18.83 -16.03
CA PRO A 41 10.70 -18.26 -16.85
C PRO A 41 10.37 -16.89 -17.46
N GLU A 42 9.10 -16.48 -17.44
CA GLU A 42 8.65 -15.16 -17.92
C GLU A 42 8.85 -14.06 -16.87
N ILE A 43 9.20 -14.42 -15.63
CA ILE A 43 9.47 -13.49 -14.52
C ILE A 43 10.98 -13.44 -14.31
N ASP A 44 11.57 -12.29 -14.58
CA ASP A 44 12.99 -12.03 -14.36
C ASP A 44 13.25 -11.26 -13.06
N GLU A 45 14.53 -11.10 -12.75
CA GLU A 45 15.00 -10.32 -11.61
C GLU A 45 14.58 -8.84 -11.70
N SER A 46 14.48 -8.27 -12.90
CA SER A 46 14.08 -6.87 -13.09
C SER A 46 12.64 -6.64 -12.64
N LEU A 47 11.74 -7.56 -12.97
CA LEU A 47 10.34 -7.50 -12.53
C LEU A 47 10.24 -7.62 -11.01
N VAL A 48 10.92 -8.61 -10.39
CA VAL A 48 10.92 -8.78 -8.93
C VAL A 48 11.49 -7.55 -8.22
N ASN A 49 12.59 -6.99 -8.73
CA ASN A 49 13.15 -5.73 -8.21
C ASN A 49 12.16 -4.58 -8.35
N SER A 50 11.42 -4.49 -9.46
CA SER A 50 10.40 -3.44 -9.63
C SER A 50 9.28 -3.56 -8.60
N PHE A 51 8.85 -4.77 -8.26
CA PHE A 51 7.90 -4.99 -7.15
C PHE A 51 8.47 -4.53 -5.81
N ARG A 52 9.72 -4.87 -5.51
CA ARG A 52 10.40 -4.44 -4.29
C ARG A 52 10.44 -2.92 -4.18
N GLU A 53 10.90 -2.25 -5.23
CA GLU A 53 11.01 -0.79 -5.23
C GLU A 53 9.62 -0.13 -5.14
N TYR A 54 8.60 -0.70 -5.80
CA TYR A 54 7.23 -0.21 -5.64
C TYR A 54 6.72 -0.38 -4.21
N PHE A 55 6.93 -1.55 -3.60
CA PHE A 55 6.54 -1.80 -2.21
C PHE A 55 7.23 -0.79 -1.28
N LEU A 56 8.55 -0.64 -1.40
CA LEU A 56 9.36 0.26 -0.57
C LEU A 56 9.17 1.74 -0.89
N GLY A 57 8.59 2.10 -2.03
CA GLY A 57 8.29 3.49 -2.39
C GLY A 57 6.86 3.91 -2.06
N TYR A 58 5.90 3.00 -2.19
CA TYR A 58 4.47 3.33 -2.26
C TYR A 58 3.55 2.46 -1.40
N VAL A 59 4.04 1.40 -0.76
CA VAL A 59 3.23 0.61 0.19
C VAL A 59 3.79 0.80 1.60
N TYR A 60 5.11 0.71 1.73
CA TYR A 60 5.84 0.80 2.97
C TYR A 60 7.07 1.73 2.85
N PRO A 61 6.85 3.05 2.58
CA PRO A 61 7.93 4.03 2.39
C PRO A 61 8.77 4.33 3.64
N THR A 62 9.77 5.20 3.50
CA THR A 62 10.60 5.66 4.64
C THR A 62 9.75 6.38 5.67
N PRO A 63 10.18 6.46 6.95
CA PRO A 63 9.43 7.14 8.00
C PRO A 63 9.00 8.57 7.63
N GLU A 64 9.89 9.35 7.01
CA GLU A 64 9.61 10.73 6.61
C GLU A 64 8.49 10.79 5.57
N LYS A 65 8.55 9.91 4.57
CA LYS A 65 7.52 9.83 3.54
C LYS A 65 6.22 9.21 4.08
N ARG A 66 6.27 8.31 5.08
CA ARG A 66 5.09 7.79 5.78
C ARG A 66 4.33 8.92 6.48
N GLU A 67 5.02 9.83 7.15
CA GLU A 67 4.39 10.98 7.81
C GLU A 67 3.69 11.92 6.83
N GLU A 68 4.35 12.26 5.72
CA GLU A 68 3.77 13.07 4.64
C GLU A 68 2.48 12.44 4.09
N ILE A 69 2.53 11.13 3.83
CA ILE A 69 1.41 10.38 3.28
C ILE A 69 0.27 10.23 4.30
N GLU A 70 0.59 9.97 5.56
CA GLU A 70 -0.43 9.86 6.61
C GLU A 70 -1.19 11.18 6.77
N GLU A 71 -0.50 12.31 6.72
CA GLU A 71 -1.14 13.63 6.77
C GLU A 71 -2.07 13.86 5.58
N ALA A 72 -1.60 13.52 4.36
CA ALA A 72 -2.39 13.63 3.13
C ALA A 72 -3.61 12.69 3.11
N PHE A 73 -3.52 11.48 3.68
CA PHE A 73 -4.65 10.54 3.71
C PHE A 73 -5.61 10.76 4.88
N ARG A 74 -5.14 11.28 6.00
CA ARG A 74 -6.00 11.61 7.15
C ARG A 74 -7.08 12.62 6.73
N SER A 75 -6.72 13.61 5.92
CA SER A 75 -7.65 14.58 5.36
C SER A 75 -8.69 13.92 4.44
N LEU A 76 -8.26 12.93 3.63
CA LEU A 76 -9.11 12.21 2.68
C LEU A 76 -10.08 11.21 3.30
N SER A 77 -9.75 10.62 4.44
CA SER A 77 -10.57 9.58 5.10
C SER A 77 -12.04 10.00 5.32
N HIS A 78 -12.31 11.31 5.47
CA HIS A 78 -13.65 11.86 5.63
C HIS A 78 -14.52 11.82 4.37
N TYR A 79 -13.92 11.79 3.17
CA TYR A 79 -14.65 11.66 1.91
C TYR A 79 -15.03 10.21 1.60
N ILE A 80 -14.30 9.27 2.18
CA ILE A 80 -14.39 7.83 1.90
C ILE A 80 -15.42 7.19 2.82
N THR A 81 -15.39 7.61 4.09
CA THR A 81 -16.43 7.28 5.07
C THR A 81 -17.77 7.98 4.79
N SER A 82 -17.80 8.95 3.86
CA SER A 82 -19.01 9.70 3.49
C SER A 82 -19.22 9.71 1.97
N PRO A 83 -19.81 8.64 1.40
CA PRO A 83 -20.10 8.56 -0.04
C PRO A 83 -20.79 9.82 -0.58
N SER A 84 -21.75 10.39 0.18
CA SER A 84 -22.47 11.64 -0.17
C SER A 84 -21.58 12.87 -0.41
N LYS A 85 -20.45 13.00 0.29
CA LYS A 85 -19.48 14.10 0.08
C LYS A 85 -18.66 13.88 -1.18
N MET A 86 -18.24 12.64 -1.42
CA MET A 86 -17.63 12.23 -2.69
C MET A 86 -18.60 12.43 -3.87
N TRP A 87 -19.89 12.17 -3.69
CA TRP A 87 -20.90 12.34 -4.74
C TRP A 87 -21.10 13.82 -5.14
N ARG A 88 -21.04 14.75 -4.18
CA ARG A 88 -21.04 16.20 -4.47
C ARG A 88 -19.80 16.65 -5.26
N LEU A 89 -18.64 16.05 -4.98
CA LEU A 89 -17.38 16.29 -5.68
C LEU A 89 -17.45 15.90 -7.16
N VAL A 90 -18.03 14.73 -7.47
CA VAL A 90 -18.13 14.23 -8.86
C VAL A 90 -19.18 14.98 -9.70
N GLY A 91 -20.21 15.57 -9.08
CA GLY A 91 -21.29 16.29 -9.78
C GLY A 91 -22.50 15.41 -10.06
N ASN A 92 -23.32 15.76 -11.08
CA ASN A 92 -24.47 14.93 -11.46
C ASN A 92 -23.97 13.54 -11.90
N MET A 93 -24.28 12.53 -11.10
CA MET A 93 -23.92 11.12 -11.30
C MET A 93 -24.19 10.65 -12.73
N ALA A 94 -25.26 11.14 -13.33
CA ALA A 94 -25.62 10.84 -14.71
C ALA A 94 -24.54 11.25 -15.73
N SER A 95 -23.88 12.42 -15.60
CA SER A 95 -22.87 12.85 -16.57
C SER A 95 -21.52 12.17 -16.39
N ALA A 96 -21.11 11.86 -15.16
CA ALA A 96 -19.89 11.10 -14.88
C ALA A 96 -20.05 9.62 -15.26
N VAL A 97 -21.17 8.99 -14.90
CA VAL A 97 -21.49 7.61 -15.34
C VAL A 97 -21.69 7.54 -16.86
N PHE A 98 -22.24 8.58 -17.50
CA PHE A 98 -22.35 8.66 -18.96
C PHE A 98 -21.00 8.90 -19.66
N ARG A 99 -20.08 9.67 -19.04
CA ARG A 99 -18.74 9.95 -19.57
C ARG A 99 -17.75 8.82 -19.34
N PHE A 100 -17.82 8.12 -18.20
CA PHE A 100 -16.87 7.09 -17.78
C PHE A 100 -17.43 5.66 -17.84
N GLY A 101 -18.74 5.50 -18.07
CA GLY A 101 -19.41 4.22 -18.29
C GLY A 101 -19.32 3.24 -17.13
N ARG A 102 -19.40 1.95 -17.47
CA ARG A 102 -19.32 0.80 -16.53
C ARG A 102 -18.02 0.69 -15.74
N HIS A 103 -16.97 1.44 -16.11
CA HIS A 103 -15.64 1.35 -15.48
C HIS A 103 -15.49 2.28 -14.26
N PHE A 104 -16.38 3.25 -14.09
CA PHE A 104 -16.33 4.20 -12.98
C PHE A 104 -16.34 3.56 -11.58
N PRO A 105 -17.22 2.58 -11.26
CA PRO A 105 -17.22 1.91 -9.95
C PRO A 105 -15.93 1.13 -9.68
N ALA A 106 -15.37 0.50 -10.71
CA ALA A 106 -14.13 -0.25 -10.60
C ALA A 106 -12.92 0.68 -10.40
N ALA A 107 -12.92 1.84 -11.05
CA ALA A 107 -11.87 2.84 -10.93
C ALA A 107 -11.82 3.46 -9.53
N LEU A 108 -12.99 3.81 -8.99
CA LEU A 108 -13.09 4.25 -7.59
C LEU A 108 -12.60 3.16 -6.63
N LYS A 109 -12.98 1.90 -6.89
CA LYS A 109 -12.51 0.76 -6.09
C LYS A 109 -10.98 0.64 -6.09
N ALA A 110 -10.32 0.80 -7.24
CA ALA A 110 -8.86 0.76 -7.31
C ALA A 110 -8.21 1.87 -6.47
N GLY A 111 -8.72 3.11 -6.55
CA GLY A 111 -8.26 4.21 -5.69
C GLY A 111 -8.47 3.95 -4.19
N PHE A 112 -9.59 3.31 -3.82
CA PHE A 112 -9.85 2.92 -2.43
C PHE A 112 -8.90 1.83 -1.93
N ILE A 113 -8.58 0.82 -2.76
CA ILE A 113 -7.65 -0.25 -2.41
C ILE A 113 -6.26 0.33 -2.10
N SER A 114 -5.80 1.31 -2.88
CA SER A 114 -4.55 2.01 -2.58
C SER A 114 -4.59 2.64 -1.18
N LEU A 115 -5.66 3.35 -0.82
CA LEU A 115 -5.76 3.90 0.53
C LEU A 115 -5.83 2.81 1.61
N GLU A 116 -6.62 1.76 1.37
CA GLU A 116 -6.79 0.64 2.31
C GLU A 116 -5.43 0.02 2.66
N SER A 117 -4.54 -0.17 1.68
CA SER A 117 -3.18 -0.66 1.94
C SER A 117 -2.37 0.24 2.88
N TYR A 118 -2.56 1.56 2.84
CA TYR A 118 -1.89 2.49 3.76
C TYR A 118 -2.47 2.42 5.16
N ILE A 119 -3.79 2.32 5.28
CA ILE A 119 -4.48 2.16 6.56
C ILE A 119 -4.02 0.86 7.22
N ASP A 120 -3.91 -0.23 6.45
CA ASP A 120 -3.46 -1.53 6.97
C ASP A 120 -1.98 -1.53 7.33
N ALA A 121 -1.11 -0.91 6.51
CA ALA A 121 0.29 -0.74 6.86
C ALA A 121 0.46 0.07 8.16
N ASN A 122 -0.34 1.12 8.35
CA ASN A 122 -0.30 1.93 9.58
C ASN A 122 -0.77 1.11 10.80
N ARG A 123 -1.82 0.31 10.63
CA ARG A 123 -2.31 -0.61 11.67
C ARG A 123 -1.23 -1.62 12.06
N PHE A 124 -0.58 -2.24 11.07
CA PHE A 124 0.53 -3.16 11.25
C PHE A 124 1.68 -2.51 12.03
N GLU A 125 2.09 -1.30 11.64
CA GLU A 125 3.10 -0.51 12.35
C GLU A 125 2.75 -0.23 13.82
N HIS A 126 1.49 0.12 14.11
CA HIS A 126 1.03 0.32 15.48
C HIS A 126 1.05 -0.98 16.29
N ARG A 127 0.75 -2.12 15.66
CA ARG A 127 0.89 -3.44 16.31
C ARG A 127 2.34 -3.77 16.63
N LEU A 128 3.27 -3.50 15.70
CA LEU A 128 4.70 -3.68 15.94
C LEU A 128 5.17 -2.82 17.11
N LEU A 129 4.77 -1.55 17.14
CA LEU A 129 5.11 -0.63 18.23
C LEU A 129 4.55 -1.13 19.57
N GLN A 130 3.28 -1.53 19.58
CA GLN A 130 2.65 -2.08 20.78
C GLN A 130 3.41 -3.32 21.28
N ALA A 131 3.73 -4.28 20.40
CA ALA A 131 4.45 -5.49 20.75
C ALA A 131 5.86 -5.19 21.28
N ALA A 132 6.58 -4.27 20.65
CA ALA A 132 7.91 -3.85 21.11
C ALA A 132 7.86 -3.23 22.52
N LYS A 133 6.85 -2.40 22.80
CA LYS A 133 6.62 -1.77 24.10
C LYS A 133 6.25 -2.77 25.18
N GLU A 134 5.33 -3.70 24.89
CA GLU A 134 4.93 -4.76 25.83
C GLU A 134 6.12 -5.66 26.22
N LYS A 135 7.05 -5.88 25.28
CA LYS A 135 8.29 -6.63 25.50
C LYS A 135 9.44 -5.79 26.07
N ASN A 136 9.23 -4.48 26.29
CA ASN A 136 10.23 -3.52 26.76
C ASN A 136 11.51 -3.47 25.90
N TYR A 137 11.39 -3.70 24.60
CA TYR A 137 12.54 -3.64 23.70
C TYR A 137 13.04 -2.21 23.53
N GLN A 138 14.37 -2.09 23.41
CA GLN A 138 15.08 -0.83 23.24
C GLN A 138 15.78 -0.83 21.90
N ILE A 139 15.92 0.36 21.30
CA ILE A 139 16.64 0.55 20.05
C ILE A 139 18.16 0.37 20.30
N PRO A 140 18.91 -0.28 19.40
CA PRO A 140 18.44 -0.99 18.21
C PRO A 140 17.88 -2.38 18.55
N LEU A 141 16.77 -2.76 17.92
CA LEU A 141 16.23 -4.11 18.01
C LEU A 141 17.10 -5.07 17.20
N SER A 142 17.38 -6.24 17.76
CA SER A 142 17.95 -7.36 17.00
C SER A 142 16.92 -7.94 16.03
N ARG A 143 17.40 -8.74 15.05
CA ARG A 143 16.51 -9.45 14.11
C ARG A 143 15.48 -10.31 14.84
N ASP A 144 15.91 -11.11 15.81
CA ASP A 144 15.01 -12.00 16.56
C ASP A 144 14.01 -11.21 17.44
N GLN A 145 14.42 -10.06 17.99
CA GLN A 145 13.51 -9.17 18.72
C GLN A 145 12.44 -8.61 17.77
N PHE A 146 12.84 -8.11 16.61
CA PHE A 146 11.92 -7.59 15.61
C PHE A 146 10.94 -8.64 15.09
N GLU A 147 11.45 -9.83 14.74
CA GLU A 147 10.62 -10.98 14.33
C GLU A 147 9.61 -11.39 15.41
N SER A 148 10.03 -11.38 16.68
CA SER A 148 9.11 -11.69 17.78
C SER A 148 7.99 -10.64 17.91
N CYS A 149 8.21 -9.39 17.50
CA CYS A 149 7.16 -8.38 17.42
C CYS A 149 6.17 -8.71 16.28
N ILE A 150 6.66 -9.15 15.12
CA ILE A 150 5.80 -9.58 14.01
C ILE A 150 4.94 -10.78 14.42
N VAL A 151 5.53 -11.81 15.04
CA VAL A 151 4.79 -13.01 15.49
C VAL A 151 3.78 -12.71 16.59
N SER A 152 3.96 -11.61 17.34
CA SER A 152 2.98 -11.16 18.33
C SER A 152 1.68 -10.62 17.68
N ILE A 153 1.70 -10.33 16.37
CA ILE A 153 0.51 -9.96 15.61
C ILE A 153 -0.30 -11.24 15.35
N PRO A 154 -1.63 -11.24 15.56
CA PRO A 154 -2.46 -12.39 15.20
C PRO A 154 -2.27 -12.79 13.73
N ARG A 155 -2.08 -14.08 13.45
CA ARG A 155 -1.80 -14.56 12.10
C ARG A 155 -2.86 -14.15 11.08
N VAL A 156 -4.12 -14.07 11.50
CA VAL A 156 -5.23 -13.60 10.67
C VAL A 156 -5.01 -12.14 10.24
N GLU A 157 -4.61 -11.25 11.15
CA GLU A 157 -4.34 -9.84 10.86
C GLU A 157 -3.11 -9.68 9.94
N ALA A 158 -2.06 -10.50 10.14
CA ALA A 158 -0.91 -10.51 9.23
C ALA A 158 -1.27 -10.99 7.82
N ASN A 159 -2.12 -12.01 7.70
CA ASN A 159 -2.61 -12.48 6.40
C ASN A 159 -3.52 -11.45 5.72
N GLU A 160 -4.39 -10.76 6.47
CA GLU A 160 -5.22 -9.68 5.94
C GLU A 160 -4.36 -8.58 5.30
N PHE A 161 -3.26 -8.18 5.95
CA PHE A 161 -2.33 -7.22 5.36
C PHE A 161 -1.73 -7.72 4.02
N VAL A 162 -1.30 -8.98 3.97
CA VAL A 162 -0.79 -9.59 2.72
C VAL A 162 -1.86 -9.60 1.62
N GLU A 163 -3.12 -9.93 1.96
CA GLU A 163 -4.21 -9.92 0.99
C GLU A 163 -4.56 -8.51 0.50
N THR A 164 -4.49 -7.49 1.36
CA THR A 164 -4.67 -6.09 0.94
C THR A 164 -3.59 -5.66 -0.05
N VAL A 165 -2.32 -5.97 0.25
CA VAL A 165 -1.20 -5.68 -0.66
C VAL A 165 -1.34 -6.45 -1.98
N TYR A 166 -1.74 -7.72 -1.93
CA TYR A 166 -2.03 -8.50 -3.13
C TYR A 166 -3.18 -7.90 -3.96
N ALA A 167 -4.26 -7.46 -3.31
CA ALA A 167 -5.39 -6.82 -3.98
C ALA A 167 -4.96 -5.51 -4.67
N LEU A 168 -4.10 -4.72 -4.03
CA LEU A 168 -3.48 -3.55 -4.63
C LEU A 168 -2.72 -3.93 -5.89
N PHE A 169 -1.72 -4.81 -5.80
CA PHE A 169 -0.92 -5.21 -6.96
C PHE A 169 -1.77 -5.80 -8.08
N LYS A 170 -2.77 -6.61 -7.74
CA LYS A 170 -3.71 -7.17 -8.72
C LYS A 170 -4.49 -6.08 -9.43
N SER A 171 -4.96 -5.06 -8.72
CA SER A 171 -5.67 -3.91 -9.32
C SER A 171 -4.79 -3.15 -10.31
N LEU A 172 -3.48 -3.08 -10.04
CA LEU A 172 -2.50 -2.41 -10.89
C LEU A 172 -2.15 -3.19 -12.18
N THR A 173 -2.64 -4.42 -12.34
CA THR A 173 -2.42 -5.20 -13.59
C THR A 173 -3.40 -4.83 -14.71
N ASP A 174 -4.52 -4.16 -14.39
CA ASP A 174 -5.57 -3.78 -15.32
C ASP A 174 -5.34 -2.37 -15.89
N GLU A 175 -4.55 -2.31 -16.96
CA GLU A 175 -4.13 -1.07 -17.62
C GLU A 175 -5.29 -0.17 -18.08
N GLU A 176 -6.35 -0.75 -18.66
CA GLU A 176 -7.52 0.02 -19.10
C GLU A 176 -8.20 0.66 -17.89
N LEU A 177 -8.33 -0.09 -16.80
CA LEU A 177 -8.90 0.41 -15.56
C LEU A 177 -8.05 1.53 -14.95
N LEU A 178 -6.72 1.39 -14.92
CA LEU A 178 -5.83 2.41 -14.35
C LEU A 178 -5.90 3.73 -15.12
N ILE A 179 -5.83 3.69 -16.46
CA ILE A 179 -5.92 4.89 -17.29
C ILE A 179 -7.23 5.63 -17.03
N LYS A 180 -8.35 4.90 -16.98
CA LYS A 180 -9.67 5.48 -16.67
C LYS A 180 -9.74 6.04 -15.25
N THR A 181 -9.10 5.38 -14.29
CA THR A 181 -9.01 5.87 -12.92
C THR A 181 -8.27 7.20 -12.84
N LEU A 182 -7.12 7.31 -13.52
CA LEU A 182 -6.35 8.55 -13.59
C LEU A 182 -7.15 9.68 -14.26
N GLU A 183 -7.86 9.42 -15.37
CA GLU A 183 -8.73 10.39 -16.03
C GLU A 183 -9.84 10.92 -15.10
N ILE A 184 -10.46 10.03 -14.31
CA ILE A 184 -11.50 10.39 -13.35
C ILE A 184 -10.91 11.25 -12.22
N MET A 185 -9.80 10.81 -11.62
CA MET A 185 -9.15 11.52 -10.51
C MET A 185 -8.68 12.91 -10.94
N GLU A 186 -8.09 13.05 -12.13
CA GLU A 186 -7.70 14.34 -12.70
C GLU A 186 -8.92 15.26 -12.85
N SER A 187 -10.04 14.75 -13.38
CA SER A 187 -11.27 15.54 -13.49
C SER A 187 -11.81 16.00 -12.14
N VAL A 188 -11.63 15.21 -11.07
CA VAL A 188 -12.02 15.57 -9.70
C VAL A 188 -11.10 16.68 -9.17
N VAL A 189 -9.77 16.52 -9.32
CA VAL A 189 -8.77 17.52 -8.92
C VAL A 189 -9.04 18.87 -9.60
N GLN A 190 -9.26 18.87 -10.92
CA GLN A 190 -9.55 20.10 -11.68
C GLN A 190 -10.81 20.81 -11.20
N LYS A 191 -11.81 20.06 -10.71
CA LYS A 191 -13.02 20.64 -10.13
C LYS A 191 -12.77 21.17 -8.72
N MET A 192 -12.00 20.46 -7.89
CA MET A 192 -11.66 20.90 -6.53
C MET A 192 -10.88 22.23 -6.55
N LEU A 193 -9.94 22.38 -7.48
CA LEU A 193 -9.16 23.60 -7.67
C LEU A 193 -10.01 24.85 -7.98
N ARG A 194 -11.23 24.68 -8.50
CA ARG A 194 -12.16 25.80 -8.78
C ARG A 194 -12.93 26.27 -7.54
N TYR A 195 -12.90 25.51 -6.45
CA TYR A 195 -13.62 25.81 -5.22
C TYR A 195 -12.71 25.67 -3.98
N PRO A 196 -11.65 26.49 -3.86
CA PRO A 196 -10.67 26.38 -2.76
C PRO A 196 -11.28 26.62 -1.37
N ASP A 197 -12.37 27.40 -1.28
CA ASP A 197 -13.09 27.63 -0.01
C ASP A 197 -13.83 26.37 0.48
N ILE A 198 -14.09 25.42 -0.40
CA ILE A 198 -14.81 24.17 -0.11
C ILE A 198 -13.83 23.00 0.05
N TYR A 199 -12.75 23.00 -0.75
CA TYR A 199 -11.79 21.91 -0.82
C TYR A 199 -10.39 22.40 -0.43
N PRO A 200 -9.96 22.11 0.81
CA PRO A 200 -8.60 22.39 1.27
C PRO A 200 -7.52 21.80 0.36
N ALA A 201 -6.40 22.52 0.20
CA ALA A 201 -5.26 22.08 -0.63
C ALA A 201 -4.77 20.67 -0.26
N LYS A 202 -4.70 20.35 1.04
CA LYS A 202 -4.32 19.03 1.55
C LYS A 202 -5.18 17.87 1.06
N ASP A 203 -6.45 18.11 0.69
CA ASP A 203 -7.32 17.07 0.14
C ASP A 203 -6.95 16.81 -1.32
N ILE A 204 -6.58 17.86 -2.06
CA ILE A 204 -6.09 17.74 -3.43
C ILE A 204 -4.75 17.00 -3.46
N ASP A 205 -3.86 17.31 -2.51
CA ASP A 205 -2.56 16.65 -2.38
C ASP A 205 -2.70 15.15 -2.11
N GLY A 206 -3.64 14.74 -1.26
CA GLY A 206 -3.94 13.32 -1.04
C GLY A 206 -4.45 12.60 -2.30
N ILE A 207 -5.26 13.25 -3.14
CA ILE A 207 -5.74 12.65 -4.40
C ILE A 207 -4.58 12.51 -5.37
N ARG A 208 -3.74 13.54 -5.48
CA ARG A 208 -2.54 13.53 -6.35
C ARG A 208 -1.56 12.44 -5.95
N LEU A 209 -1.34 12.25 -4.65
CA LEU A 209 -0.54 11.14 -4.14
C LEU A 209 -1.14 9.79 -4.58
N GLY A 210 -2.47 9.61 -4.45
CA GLY A 210 -3.16 8.42 -4.94
C GLY A 210 -2.97 8.20 -6.45
N MET A 211 -3.00 9.28 -7.25
CA MET A 211 -2.72 9.21 -8.69
C MET A 211 -1.27 8.81 -8.97
N GLU A 212 -0.31 9.33 -8.21
CA GLU A 212 1.11 8.95 -8.34
C GLU A 212 1.30 7.45 -8.08
N ILE A 213 0.71 6.92 -7.00
CA ILE A 213 0.76 5.48 -6.66
C ILE A 213 0.23 4.63 -7.83
N ILE A 214 -0.88 5.03 -8.44
CA ILE A 214 -1.48 4.36 -9.61
C ILE A 214 -0.58 4.46 -10.84
N GLU A 215 -0.04 5.64 -11.12
CA GLU A 215 0.82 5.90 -12.27
C GLU A 215 2.11 5.06 -12.19
N GLN A 216 2.68 4.91 -11.00
CA GLN A 216 3.89 4.14 -10.77
C GLN A 216 3.62 2.64 -10.89
N GLY A 217 2.45 2.18 -10.45
CA GLY A 217 2.00 0.81 -10.66
C GLY A 217 1.81 0.51 -12.15
N TYR A 218 1.23 1.45 -12.90
CA TYR A 218 1.12 1.36 -14.36
C TYR A 218 2.50 1.26 -15.02
N LYS A 219 3.45 2.14 -14.67
CA LYS A 219 4.83 2.11 -15.21
C LYS A 219 5.53 0.77 -14.94
N MET A 220 5.32 0.20 -13.76
CA MET A 220 5.87 -1.09 -13.37
C MET A 220 5.33 -2.25 -14.23
N PHE A 221 4.02 -2.30 -14.48
CA PHE A 221 3.39 -3.43 -15.17
C PHE A 221 3.30 -3.30 -16.68
N ARG A 222 3.24 -2.07 -17.21
CA ARG A 222 3.05 -1.80 -18.64
C ARG A 222 3.99 -2.60 -19.57
N PRO A 223 5.29 -2.79 -19.26
CA PRO A 223 6.20 -3.51 -20.16
C PRO A 223 5.85 -4.99 -20.36
N TYR A 224 5.04 -5.58 -19.47
CA TYR A 224 4.79 -7.01 -19.44
C TYR A 224 3.41 -7.37 -20.02
N PRO A 225 3.24 -8.55 -20.65
CA PRO A 225 1.94 -9.09 -21.03
C PRO A 225 1.01 -9.32 -19.83
N LYS A 226 -0.32 -9.26 -20.05
CA LYS A 226 -1.33 -9.33 -18.97
C LYS A 226 -1.25 -10.61 -18.14
N ASP A 227 -1.00 -11.74 -18.78
CA ASP A 227 -0.79 -13.03 -18.14
C ASP A 227 0.47 -13.03 -17.27
N VAL A 228 1.59 -12.51 -17.77
CA VAL A 228 2.84 -12.34 -17.01
C VAL A 228 2.63 -11.44 -15.78
N ARG A 229 1.92 -10.30 -15.94
CA ARG A 229 1.57 -9.40 -14.81
C ARG A 229 0.86 -10.17 -13.70
N LEU A 230 -0.18 -10.94 -14.05
CA LEU A 230 -0.96 -11.70 -13.07
C LEU A 230 -0.16 -12.84 -12.42
N THR A 231 0.68 -13.53 -13.19
CA THR A 231 1.57 -14.57 -12.68
C THR A 231 2.56 -13.98 -11.67
N ALA A 232 3.15 -12.82 -11.98
CA ALA A 232 4.06 -12.14 -11.08
C ALA A 232 3.39 -11.71 -9.78
N VAL A 233 2.18 -11.15 -9.83
CA VAL A 233 1.42 -10.79 -8.63
C VAL A 233 1.11 -12.03 -7.76
N LYS A 234 0.85 -13.19 -8.36
CA LYS A 234 0.66 -14.44 -7.61
C LYS A 234 1.95 -14.92 -6.94
N LEU A 235 3.08 -14.86 -7.65
CA LEU A 235 4.40 -15.21 -7.11
C LEU A 235 4.73 -14.35 -5.89
N ILE A 236 4.47 -13.04 -5.95
CA ILE A 236 4.71 -12.14 -4.81
C ILE A 236 3.84 -12.50 -3.61
N ARG A 237 2.55 -12.81 -3.83
CA ARG A 237 1.67 -13.28 -2.75
C ARG A 237 2.17 -14.57 -2.13
N GLU A 238 2.59 -15.53 -2.94
CA GLU A 238 3.15 -16.79 -2.46
C GLU A 238 4.41 -16.56 -1.62
N ASN A 239 5.31 -15.68 -2.06
CA ASN A 239 6.51 -15.32 -1.30
C ASN A 239 6.19 -14.68 0.05
N GLU A 240 5.19 -13.80 0.12
CA GLU A 240 4.76 -13.18 1.38
C GLU A 240 4.12 -14.20 2.34
N LEU A 241 3.28 -15.11 1.82
CA LEU A 241 2.66 -16.16 2.63
C LEU A 241 3.70 -17.19 3.13
N ASP A 242 4.62 -17.64 2.27
CA ASP A 242 5.73 -18.52 2.66
C ASP A 242 6.59 -17.88 3.75
N TYR A 243 6.90 -16.58 3.64
CA TYR A 243 7.63 -15.87 4.68
C TYR A 243 6.88 -15.90 6.02
N LEU A 244 5.58 -15.59 6.02
CA LEU A 244 4.80 -15.64 7.26
C LEU A 244 4.71 -17.06 7.80
N ASP A 245 4.54 -18.09 6.96
CA ASP A 245 4.47 -19.48 7.40
C ASP A 245 5.75 -19.89 8.14
N ARG A 246 6.90 -19.68 7.52
CA ARG A 246 8.20 -19.97 8.15
C ARG A 246 8.44 -19.16 9.41
N LEU A 247 8.05 -17.88 9.41
CA LEU A 247 8.22 -17.01 10.56
C LEU A 247 7.38 -17.48 11.76
N TYR A 248 6.11 -17.79 11.56
CA TYR A 248 5.25 -18.26 12.66
C TYR A 248 5.61 -19.68 13.10
N GLU A 249 6.09 -20.53 12.19
CA GLU A 249 6.61 -21.86 12.54
C GLU A 249 7.89 -21.80 13.39
N LYS A 250 8.82 -20.88 13.08
CA LYS A 250 10.06 -20.67 13.86
C LYS A 250 9.78 -20.37 15.35
N TYR A 251 8.65 -19.75 15.67
CA TYR A 251 8.29 -19.30 17.02
C TYR A 251 7.16 -20.11 17.66
N ARG A 252 6.81 -21.26 17.07
CA ARG A 252 5.83 -22.20 17.61
C ARG A 252 6.47 -23.20 18.56
#